data_AF-A0A3S0EWX4-F1
#
_entry.id   AF-A0A3S0EWX4-F1
#
_cell.length_a   1.000
_cell.length_b   1.000
_cell.length_c   1.000
_cell.angle_alpha   90.00
_cell.angle_beta   90.00
_cell.angle_gamma   90.00
#
_symmetry.space_group_name_H-M   'P 1'
#
loop_
_entity.id
_entity.type
_entity.pdbx_description
1 polymer ?
#
loop_
_entity_poly.entity_id
_entity_poly.type
_entity_poly.pdbx_seq_one_letter_code
_entity_poly.pdbx_strand_id
1 'polypeptide(L)'
;MTEVLSFHSKRSRSQSGSMLALVVAVFLGIVLVFAMFGLSYVRLLGSHHEQVTSIQAAALAAANDLSRIVIEDDAIGFVCLSDYPPTGKGTLAQDGYFLPVRGINTLLATARLDLIIADLLQDPIMQKCAERDYAQVNVVKDKLVDELRMSIRPGGRGKDIDGALVEPLKDAIEAYNSNQIRMNGGKSILVPGSMVLTLGCIEDLTTSTPIPKPTRYANLDSPDKQEGGCYKAYVNCRYKDKDFVFAAMSNATCLVESKDFKENLSDLPYFIPSIVRCDAVQEVEYSGLRGAVDQTRLRATASAEPGVVSDRPLFPGALMLTFPNGSIHGLTTLASLLTNPRLAKGPADRTQQSILDDSPPDQLIKVSLPLINFARPPMGQLQRIAVYDWIRRGGCSINLESLFAAFDLPLSVDGEAHADMLRFNSDGNVILESMRISKSLTLPVSHKQWYAVSGLLAIDESLGTAYDCSIRDFVYQPGRINGGKHAGEPLRITADMASPADTDRNSISEDLANAVQFDAGPIGGAVRPSYSNPSVGVEIKFRKRSIPPI
;
A
#
# COMPACT_ATOMS: atom_id res chain seq x y z
N MET A 1 115.91 -29.30 44.39
CA MET A 1 114.86 -29.64 45.37
C MET A 1 113.63 -28.85 44.97
N THR A 2 112.46 -29.51 44.96
CA THR A 2 111.09 -28.95 44.79
C THR A 2 110.70 -28.57 43.35
N GLU A 3 110.18 -29.54 42.57
CA GLU A 3 108.73 -29.81 42.28
C GLU A 3 108.13 -28.81 41.28
N VAL A 4 107.95 -29.17 40.00
CA VAL A 4 106.87 -30.00 39.42
C VAL A 4 105.48 -29.41 39.68
N LEU A 5 104.90 -28.78 38.64
CA LEU A 5 103.57 -29.09 38.08
C LEU A 5 103.24 -28.14 36.91
N SER A 6 103.59 -28.55 35.69
CA SER A 6 103.02 -27.98 34.47
C SER A 6 101.67 -28.66 34.21
N PHE A 7 100.57 -27.93 34.41
CA PHE A 7 99.27 -28.37 33.91
C PHE A 7 99.10 -27.93 32.46
N HIS A 8 99.27 -28.87 31.54
CA HIS A 8 98.80 -28.76 30.16
C HIS A 8 97.27 -28.76 30.15
N SER A 9 96.66 -27.60 29.92
CA SER A 9 95.28 -27.50 29.46
C SER A 9 95.21 -27.87 27.98
N LYS A 10 94.99 -29.15 27.68
CA LYS A 10 94.49 -29.57 26.36
C LYS A 10 93.03 -29.12 26.25
N ARG A 11 92.82 -27.92 25.70
CA ARG A 11 91.51 -27.47 25.21
C ARG A 11 91.11 -28.36 24.03
N SER A 12 90.31 -29.38 24.31
CA SER A 12 89.52 -30.08 23.29
C SER A 12 88.61 -29.05 22.63
N ARG A 13 88.90 -28.69 21.37
CA ARG A 13 87.94 -28.01 20.50
C ARG A 13 86.86 -29.03 20.16
N SER A 14 85.71 -28.95 20.82
CA SER A 14 84.54 -29.70 20.37
C SER A 14 84.12 -29.16 18.99
N GLN A 15 84.28 -29.98 17.95
CA GLN A 15 83.54 -29.83 16.71
C GLN A 15 82.07 -30.17 16.99
N SER A 16 81.35 -29.23 17.60
CA SER A 16 79.88 -29.21 17.64
C SER A 16 79.42 -27.85 17.10
N GLY A 17 79.79 -27.60 15.84
CA GLY A 17 79.42 -26.40 15.12
C GLY A 17 77.92 -26.37 14.80
N SER A 18 77.27 -25.28 15.20
CA SER A 18 76.16 -24.63 14.49
C SER A 18 74.84 -25.41 14.26
N MET A 19 74.56 -26.51 14.97
CA MET A 19 73.23 -27.14 14.85
C MET A 19 72.12 -26.23 15.40
N LEU A 20 72.37 -25.55 16.53
CA LEU A 20 71.41 -24.59 17.12
C LEU A 20 71.13 -23.40 16.19
N ALA A 21 72.16 -22.84 15.56
CA ALA A 21 72.00 -21.70 14.65
C ALA A 21 71.25 -22.10 13.37
N LEU A 22 71.43 -23.33 12.87
CA LEU A 22 70.65 -23.87 11.76
C LEU A 22 69.17 -24.04 12.14
N VAL A 23 68.89 -24.58 13.33
CA VAL A 23 67.50 -24.76 13.83
C VAL A 23 66.80 -23.41 13.99
N VAL A 24 67.48 -22.40 14.57
CA VAL A 24 66.93 -21.05 14.70
C VAL A 24 66.70 -20.40 13.33
N ALA A 25 67.62 -20.55 12.38
CA ALA A 25 67.46 -20.01 11.03
C ALA A 25 66.30 -20.66 10.26
N VAL A 26 66.14 -21.98 10.36
CA VAL A 26 65.02 -22.71 9.75
C VAL A 26 63.69 -22.31 10.40
N PHE A 27 63.66 -22.19 11.73
CA PHE A 27 62.46 -21.75 12.45
C PHE A 27 62.06 -20.32 12.06
N LEU A 28 63.01 -19.37 12.03
CA LEU A 28 62.77 -18.00 11.57
C LEU A 28 62.30 -17.97 10.10
N GLY A 29 62.88 -18.82 9.25
CA GLY A 29 62.43 -18.97 7.85
C GLY A 29 60.99 -19.45 7.75
N ILE A 30 60.61 -20.47 8.53
CA ILE A 30 59.23 -20.99 8.59
C ILE A 30 58.27 -19.92 9.12
N VAL A 31 58.63 -19.24 10.21
CA VAL A 31 57.83 -18.14 10.79
C VAL A 31 57.65 -17.01 9.77
N LEU A 32 58.69 -16.66 9.01
CA LEU A 32 58.61 -15.65 7.96
C LEU A 32 57.65 -16.07 6.83
N VAL A 33 57.70 -17.33 6.39
CA VAL A 33 56.77 -17.85 5.37
C VAL A 33 55.33 -17.82 5.87
N PHE A 34 55.08 -18.26 7.10
CA PHE A 34 53.74 -18.18 7.70
C PHE A 34 53.25 -16.74 7.89
N ALA A 35 54.13 -15.82 8.29
CA ALA A 35 53.79 -14.40 8.42
C ALA A 35 53.42 -13.78 7.05
N MET A 36 54.17 -14.12 5.99
CA MET A 36 53.87 -13.67 4.62
C MET A 36 52.55 -14.26 4.10
N PHE A 37 52.29 -15.54 4.38
CA PHE A 37 51.00 -16.17 4.07
C PHE A 37 49.85 -15.51 4.82
N GLY A 38 50.01 -15.29 6.13
CA GLY A 38 49.02 -14.63 6.99
C GLY A 38 48.69 -13.22 6.51
N LEU A 39 49.70 -12.42 6.14
CA LEU A 39 49.50 -11.08 5.58
C LEU A 39 48.72 -11.13 4.24
N SER A 40 49.08 -12.08 3.37
CA SER A 40 48.41 -12.26 2.08
C SER A 40 46.96 -12.72 2.24
N TYR A 41 46.70 -13.61 3.19
CA TYR A 41 45.36 -14.09 3.52
C TYR A 41 44.49 -13.00 4.13
N VAL A 42 45.03 -12.21 5.08
CA VAL A 42 44.32 -11.06 5.67
C VAL A 42 43.99 -10.01 4.61
N ARG A 43 44.90 -9.75 3.65
CA ARG A 43 44.61 -8.87 2.51
C ARG A 43 43.48 -9.42 1.64
N LEU A 44 43.52 -10.71 1.29
CA LEU A 44 42.47 -11.33 0.48
C LEU A 44 41.10 -11.26 1.17
N LEU A 45 41.06 -11.59 2.47
CA LEU A 45 39.84 -11.47 3.27
C LEU A 45 39.35 -10.03 3.39
N GLY A 46 40.27 -9.07 3.58
CA GLY A 46 39.96 -7.64 3.60
C GLY A 46 39.31 -7.19 2.29
N SER A 47 39.92 -7.54 1.14
CA SER A 47 39.35 -7.20 -0.17
C SER A 47 37.99 -7.84 -0.38
N HIS A 48 37.81 -9.12 0.01
CA HIS A 48 36.51 -9.79 -0.11
C HIS A 48 35.44 -9.10 0.73
N HIS A 49 35.75 -8.73 1.98
CA HIS A 49 34.80 -8.04 2.86
C HIS A 49 34.41 -6.67 2.30
N GLU A 50 35.36 -5.91 1.75
CA GLU A 50 35.10 -4.63 1.08
C GLU A 50 34.10 -4.78 -0.08
N GLN A 51 34.24 -5.82 -0.92
CA GLN A 51 33.33 -6.00 -2.05
C GLN A 51 31.94 -6.41 -1.59
N VAL A 52 31.86 -7.31 -0.60
CA VAL A 52 30.60 -7.76 -0.02
C VAL A 52 29.83 -6.56 0.55
N THR A 53 30.50 -5.70 1.34
CA THR A 53 29.86 -4.49 1.89
C THR A 53 29.42 -3.53 0.77
N SER A 54 30.24 -3.32 -0.26
CA SER A 54 29.92 -2.41 -1.36
C SER A 54 28.72 -2.90 -2.19
N ILE A 55 28.66 -4.20 -2.52
CA ILE A 55 27.54 -4.77 -3.29
C ILE A 55 26.26 -4.85 -2.46
N GLN A 56 26.37 -5.08 -1.16
CA GLN A 56 25.24 -5.03 -0.23
C GLN A 56 24.64 -3.63 -0.16
N ALA A 57 25.47 -2.59 -0.06
CA ALA A 57 25.01 -1.21 -0.10
C ALA A 57 24.31 -0.88 -1.43
N ALA A 58 24.84 -1.37 -2.56
CA ALA A 58 24.22 -1.21 -3.87
C ALA A 58 22.84 -1.88 -3.96
N ALA A 59 22.72 -3.11 -3.46
CA ALA A 59 21.45 -3.84 -3.44
C ALA A 59 20.41 -3.14 -2.55
N LEU A 60 20.80 -2.65 -1.36
CA LEU A 60 19.93 -1.90 -0.46
C LEU A 60 19.45 -0.58 -1.06
N ALA A 61 20.34 0.16 -1.74
CA ALA A 61 19.96 1.40 -2.44
C ALA A 61 18.92 1.11 -3.52
N ALA A 62 19.19 0.14 -4.39
CA ALA A 62 18.24 -0.26 -5.44
C ALA A 62 16.88 -0.72 -4.87
N ALA A 63 16.88 -1.51 -3.79
CA ALA A 63 15.65 -1.98 -3.15
C ALA A 63 14.82 -0.83 -2.55
N ASN A 64 15.49 0.14 -1.93
CA ASN A 64 14.86 1.33 -1.39
C ASN A 64 14.30 2.25 -2.49
N ASP A 65 14.95 2.31 -3.64
CA ASP A 65 14.46 3.07 -4.78
C ASP A 65 13.23 2.41 -5.40
N LEU A 66 13.25 1.09 -5.58
CA LEU A 66 12.11 0.34 -6.09
C LEU A 66 10.87 0.46 -5.18
N SER A 67 11.06 0.54 -3.87
CA SER A 67 9.94 0.72 -2.93
C SER A 67 9.29 2.10 -3.00
N ARG A 68 9.91 3.06 -3.69
CA ARG A 68 9.42 4.44 -3.88
C ARG A 68 8.81 4.68 -5.25
N ILE A 69 8.96 3.77 -6.21
CA ILE A 69 8.44 3.96 -7.58
C ILE A 69 6.91 3.89 -7.57
N VAL A 70 6.28 4.99 -7.98
CA VAL A 70 4.83 5.15 -8.01
C VAL A 70 4.34 5.17 -9.46
N ILE A 71 3.28 4.41 -9.72
CA ILE A 71 2.48 4.51 -10.94
C ILE A 71 1.12 5.14 -10.64
N GLU A 72 0.53 5.78 -11.64
CA GLU A 72 -0.85 6.30 -11.58
C GLU A 72 -1.74 5.43 -12.48
N ASP A 73 -2.77 4.84 -11.89
CA ASP A 73 -3.82 4.12 -12.60
C ASP A 73 -5.12 4.93 -12.61
N ASP A 74 -5.90 4.78 -13.67
CA ASP A 74 -7.13 5.51 -13.89
C ASP A 74 -8.30 5.01 -13.04
N ALA A 75 -8.30 3.74 -12.63
CA ALA A 75 -9.36 3.13 -11.83
C ALA A 75 -9.05 3.09 -10.34
N ILE A 76 -7.76 2.99 -9.95
CA ILE A 76 -7.34 2.83 -8.55
C ILE A 76 -6.68 4.10 -7.98
N GLY A 77 -5.98 4.88 -8.81
CA GLY A 77 -5.14 5.99 -8.36
C GLY A 77 -3.66 5.62 -8.25
N PHE A 78 -2.96 6.20 -7.27
CA PHE A 78 -1.52 5.98 -7.13
C PHE A 78 -1.19 4.66 -6.44
N VAL A 79 -0.32 3.87 -7.07
CA VAL A 79 0.06 2.54 -6.60
C VAL A 79 1.57 2.37 -6.58
N CYS A 80 2.07 1.68 -5.56
CA CYS A 80 3.49 1.41 -5.34
C CYS A 80 3.65 0.02 -4.67
N LEU A 81 4.88 -0.42 -4.43
CA LEU A 81 5.16 -1.54 -3.53
C LEU A 81 4.74 -1.19 -2.09
N SER A 82 5.04 0.03 -1.62
CA SER A 82 4.71 0.50 -0.28
C SER A 82 3.44 1.37 -0.24
N ASP A 83 2.78 1.41 0.92
CA ASP A 83 1.81 2.46 1.23
C ASP A 83 2.55 3.77 1.57
N TYR A 84 1.99 4.92 1.21
CA TYR A 84 2.50 6.23 1.62
C TYR A 84 1.35 7.17 2.01
N PRO A 85 1.55 7.99 3.06
CA PRO A 85 0.60 9.02 3.43
C PRO A 85 0.50 10.11 2.34
N PRO A 86 -0.58 10.91 2.34
CA PRO A 86 -0.77 12.00 1.40
C PRO A 86 0.17 13.18 1.69
N THR A 87 1.45 13.01 1.42
CA THR A 87 2.49 14.04 1.59
C THR A 87 3.25 14.37 0.30
N GLY A 88 3.08 13.54 -0.74
CA GLY A 88 3.82 13.64 -2.00
C GLY A 88 3.36 14.78 -2.89
N LYS A 89 4.30 15.62 -3.35
CA LYS A 89 3.98 16.72 -4.29
C LYS A 89 3.55 16.23 -5.67
N GLY A 90 4.00 15.04 -6.07
CA GLY A 90 3.64 14.41 -7.34
C GLY A 90 2.22 13.85 -7.36
N THR A 91 1.62 13.63 -6.18
CA THR A 91 0.29 13.03 -6.01
C THR A 91 -0.82 14.07 -5.79
N LEU A 92 -0.56 15.34 -6.11
CA LEU A 92 -1.51 16.44 -5.93
C LEU A 92 -2.80 16.25 -6.76
N ALA A 93 -3.95 16.31 -6.09
CA ALA A 93 -5.29 16.36 -6.68
C ALA A 93 -5.64 17.77 -7.19
N GLN A 94 -6.73 17.91 -7.96
CA GLN A 94 -7.12 19.20 -8.54
C GLN A 94 -7.64 20.19 -7.50
N ASP A 95 -8.15 19.71 -6.36
CA ASP A 95 -8.53 20.55 -5.23
C ASP A 95 -7.34 21.04 -4.40
N GLY A 96 -6.10 20.70 -4.75
CA GLY A 96 -4.92 21.17 -4.03
C GLY A 96 -4.60 20.37 -2.76
N TYR A 97 -5.13 19.16 -2.58
CA TYR A 97 -4.66 18.24 -1.54
C TYR A 97 -3.84 17.10 -2.11
N PHE A 98 -2.85 16.63 -1.35
CA PHE A 98 -2.06 15.45 -1.70
C PHE A 98 -2.92 14.19 -1.59
N LEU A 99 -2.62 13.20 -2.42
CA LEU A 99 -3.29 11.90 -2.42
C LEU A 99 -2.39 10.82 -1.82
N PRO A 100 -2.97 9.85 -1.09
CA PRO A 100 -2.21 8.71 -0.59
C PRO A 100 -1.78 7.82 -1.75
N VAL A 101 -0.71 7.05 -1.54
CA VAL A 101 -0.29 5.97 -2.44
C VAL A 101 -0.57 4.65 -1.76
N ARG A 102 -1.20 3.71 -2.48
CA ARG A 102 -1.54 2.40 -1.93
C ARG A 102 -0.53 1.35 -2.37
N GLY A 103 -0.10 0.52 -1.43
CA GLY A 103 0.74 -0.63 -1.66
C GLY A 103 -0.01 -1.73 -2.41
N ILE A 104 0.67 -2.39 -3.34
CA ILE A 104 0.06 -3.47 -4.14
C ILE A 104 -0.45 -4.63 -3.28
N ASN A 105 0.26 -4.98 -2.20
CA ASN A 105 -0.22 -6.01 -1.28
C ASN A 105 -1.47 -5.56 -0.52
N THR A 106 -1.55 -4.28 -0.12
CA THR A 106 -2.72 -3.70 0.55
C THR A 106 -3.93 -3.74 -0.37
N LEU A 107 -3.76 -3.45 -1.66
CA LEU A 107 -4.82 -3.57 -2.66
C LEU A 107 -5.27 -5.02 -2.86
N LEU A 108 -4.34 -5.96 -2.99
CA LEU A 108 -4.65 -7.39 -3.13
C LEU A 108 -5.38 -7.95 -1.90
N ALA A 109 -4.93 -7.57 -0.70
CA ALA A 109 -5.57 -7.98 0.55
C ALA A 109 -6.96 -7.36 0.70
N THR A 110 -7.15 -6.11 0.28
CA THR A 110 -8.46 -5.45 0.26
C THR A 110 -9.41 -6.16 -0.71
N ALA A 111 -9.00 -6.39 -1.95
CA ALA A 111 -9.83 -7.11 -2.94
C ALA A 111 -10.19 -8.54 -2.49
N ARG A 112 -9.27 -9.24 -1.82
CA ARG A 112 -9.55 -10.56 -1.22
C ARG A 112 -10.56 -10.46 -0.08
N LEU A 113 -10.40 -9.47 0.79
CA LEU A 113 -11.30 -9.23 1.91
C LEU A 113 -12.72 -8.87 1.42
N ASP A 114 -12.81 -8.02 0.41
CA ASP A 114 -14.08 -7.61 -0.21
C ASP A 114 -14.84 -8.79 -0.82
N LEU A 115 -14.13 -9.74 -1.46
CA LEU A 115 -14.74 -11.00 -1.92
C LEU A 115 -15.27 -11.85 -0.76
N ILE A 116 -14.54 -11.93 0.35
CA ILE A 116 -14.97 -12.66 1.55
C ILE A 116 -16.22 -12.01 2.16
N ILE A 117 -16.22 -10.68 2.28
CA ILE A 117 -17.37 -9.92 2.81
C ILE A 117 -18.60 -10.14 1.93
N ALA A 118 -18.46 -9.99 0.61
CA ALA A 118 -19.55 -10.16 -0.33
C ALA A 118 -20.15 -11.58 -0.29
N ASP A 119 -19.30 -12.61 -0.13
CA ASP A 119 -19.74 -13.99 0.02
C ASP A 119 -20.48 -14.23 1.35
N LEU A 120 -19.94 -13.72 2.46
CA LEU A 120 -20.54 -13.87 3.78
C LEU A 120 -21.89 -13.15 3.90
N LEU A 121 -22.02 -12.00 3.24
CA LEU A 121 -23.30 -11.28 3.12
C LEU A 121 -24.26 -11.92 2.11
N GLN A 122 -23.78 -12.86 1.29
CA GLN A 122 -24.52 -13.48 0.19
C GLN A 122 -25.15 -12.44 -0.76
N ASP A 123 -24.45 -11.32 -0.99
CA ASP A 123 -24.96 -10.21 -1.78
C ASP A 123 -24.38 -10.22 -3.21
N PRO A 124 -25.20 -10.53 -4.24
CA PRO A 124 -24.72 -10.67 -5.62
C PRO A 124 -24.28 -9.35 -6.24
N ILE A 125 -24.72 -8.19 -5.72
CA ILE A 125 -24.26 -6.89 -6.22
C ILE A 125 -22.87 -6.59 -5.64
N MET A 126 -22.68 -6.80 -4.34
CA MET A 126 -21.36 -6.63 -3.72
C MET A 126 -20.34 -7.60 -4.31
N GLN A 127 -20.76 -8.84 -4.65
CA GLN A 127 -19.88 -9.81 -5.30
C GLN A 127 -19.40 -9.32 -6.67
N LYS A 128 -20.29 -8.73 -7.49
CA LYS A 128 -19.90 -8.11 -8.77
C LYS A 128 -18.94 -6.94 -8.59
N CYS A 129 -19.11 -6.15 -7.53
CA CYS A 129 -18.18 -5.06 -7.23
C CYS A 129 -16.80 -5.59 -6.84
N ALA A 130 -16.74 -6.60 -5.98
CA ALA A 130 -15.50 -7.27 -5.58
C ALA A 130 -14.78 -7.95 -6.76
N GLU A 131 -15.53 -8.57 -7.68
CA GLU A 131 -14.97 -9.15 -8.90
C GLU A 131 -14.39 -8.09 -9.86
N ARG A 132 -15.06 -6.93 -10.00
CA ARG A 132 -14.55 -5.79 -10.77
C ARG A 132 -13.24 -5.28 -10.17
N ASP A 133 -13.21 -5.10 -8.85
CA ASP A 133 -12.04 -4.54 -8.17
C ASP A 133 -10.86 -5.53 -8.22
N TYR A 134 -11.11 -6.84 -8.09
CA TYR A 134 -10.11 -7.88 -8.33
C TYR A 134 -9.51 -7.80 -9.74
N ALA A 135 -10.35 -7.62 -10.77
CA ALA A 135 -9.86 -7.49 -12.15
C ALA A 135 -9.00 -6.22 -12.32
N GLN A 136 -9.41 -5.09 -11.73
CA GLN A 136 -8.65 -3.84 -11.77
C GLN A 136 -7.30 -3.96 -11.06
N VAL A 137 -7.25 -4.56 -9.87
CA VAL A 137 -5.99 -4.76 -9.14
C VAL A 137 -5.01 -5.62 -9.94
N ASN A 138 -5.47 -6.63 -10.67
CA ASN A 138 -4.60 -7.43 -11.53
C ASN A 138 -4.02 -6.63 -12.72
N VAL A 139 -4.81 -5.74 -13.32
CA VAL A 139 -4.31 -4.84 -14.37
C VAL A 139 -3.24 -3.90 -13.82
N VAL A 140 -3.47 -3.31 -12.63
CA VAL A 140 -2.51 -2.40 -12.00
C VAL A 140 -1.24 -3.12 -11.55
N LYS A 141 -1.38 -4.34 -11.03
CA LYS A 141 -0.26 -5.22 -10.73
C LYS A 141 0.66 -5.36 -11.93
N ASP A 142 0.11 -5.69 -13.09
CA ASP A 142 0.91 -5.87 -14.32
C ASP A 142 1.61 -4.57 -14.73
N LYS A 143 0.90 -3.43 -14.69
CA LYS A 143 1.50 -2.10 -14.95
C LYS A 143 2.66 -1.80 -14.00
N LEU A 144 2.52 -2.11 -12.70
CA LEU A 144 3.56 -1.88 -11.70
C LEU A 144 4.78 -2.76 -11.97
N VAL A 145 4.57 -4.06 -12.24
CA VAL A 145 5.67 -4.98 -12.55
C VAL A 145 6.45 -4.53 -13.79
N ASP A 146 5.75 -4.06 -14.83
CA ASP A 146 6.38 -3.55 -16.04
C ASP A 146 7.20 -2.28 -15.74
N GLU A 147 6.67 -1.34 -14.95
CA GLU A 147 7.40 -0.12 -14.56
C GLU A 147 8.66 -0.45 -13.75
N LEU A 148 8.58 -1.39 -12.78
CA LEU A 148 9.73 -1.83 -12.00
C LEU A 148 10.81 -2.46 -12.90
N ARG A 149 10.40 -3.33 -13.84
CA ARG A 149 11.31 -3.97 -14.81
C ARG A 149 11.95 -2.99 -15.78
N MET A 150 11.25 -1.93 -16.16
CA MET A 150 11.82 -0.86 -16.98
C MET A 150 12.82 -0.01 -16.18
N SER A 151 12.52 0.25 -14.91
CA SER A 151 13.32 1.12 -14.03
C SER A 151 14.68 0.55 -13.67
N ILE A 152 14.83 -0.78 -13.58
CA ILE A 152 16.12 -1.43 -13.27
C ILE A 152 17.09 -1.53 -14.46
N ARG A 153 16.65 -1.24 -15.69
CA ARG A 153 17.49 -1.33 -16.90
C ARG A 153 18.49 -0.17 -16.96
N PRO A 154 19.59 -0.30 -17.74
CA PRO A 154 20.48 0.83 -18.00
C PRO A 154 19.74 2.05 -18.55
N GLY A 155 19.79 3.17 -17.83
CA GLY A 155 19.05 4.40 -18.15
C GLY A 155 17.56 4.37 -17.83
N GLY A 156 17.06 3.29 -17.20
CA GLY A 156 15.71 3.17 -16.69
C GLY A 156 15.45 4.15 -15.55
N ARG A 157 14.21 4.66 -15.48
CA ARG A 157 13.80 5.67 -14.50
C ARG A 157 12.37 5.43 -14.08
N GLY A 158 12.08 5.62 -12.79
CA GLY A 158 10.73 5.73 -12.25
C GLY A 158 10.47 7.13 -11.70
N LYS A 159 9.27 7.34 -11.15
CA LYS A 159 8.92 8.55 -10.39
C LYS A 159 8.54 8.18 -8.97
N ASP A 160 8.92 9.01 -8.01
CA ASP A 160 8.48 8.86 -6.62
C ASP A 160 7.20 9.64 -6.31
N ILE A 161 6.79 9.62 -5.03
CA ILE A 161 5.62 10.36 -4.52
C ILE A 161 5.70 11.87 -4.74
N ASP A 162 6.91 12.44 -4.87
CA ASP A 162 7.13 13.86 -5.13
C ASP A 162 7.23 14.18 -6.63
N GLY A 163 7.17 13.15 -7.48
CA GLY A 163 7.38 13.25 -8.91
C GLY A 163 8.86 13.39 -9.30
N ALA A 164 9.78 13.21 -8.35
CA ALA A 164 11.21 13.18 -8.62
C ALA A 164 11.59 11.89 -9.34
N LEU A 165 12.60 11.98 -10.21
CA LEU A 165 13.11 10.82 -10.92
C LEU A 165 13.89 9.92 -9.96
N VAL A 166 13.61 8.62 -10.01
CA VAL A 166 14.31 7.56 -9.28
C VAL A 166 15.08 6.74 -10.32
N GLU A 167 16.39 6.56 -10.13
CA GLU A 167 17.27 5.87 -11.08
C GLU A 167 17.98 4.68 -10.39
N PRO A 168 17.30 3.54 -10.11
CA PRO A 168 17.80 2.50 -9.22
C PRO A 168 19.21 1.98 -9.54
N LEU A 169 19.55 1.81 -10.82
CA LEU A 169 20.87 1.35 -11.23
C LEU A 169 21.95 2.40 -10.96
N LYS A 170 21.65 3.68 -11.19
CA LYS A 170 22.60 4.77 -10.97
C LYS A 170 22.85 4.94 -9.47
N ASP A 171 21.79 4.97 -8.69
CA ASP A 171 21.85 5.12 -7.24
C ASP A 171 22.56 3.91 -6.60
N ALA A 172 22.39 2.69 -7.14
CA ALA A 172 23.17 1.52 -6.76
C ALA A 172 24.67 1.65 -7.07
N ILE A 173 25.05 2.21 -8.23
CA ILE A 173 26.46 2.46 -8.59
C ILE A 173 27.06 3.51 -7.65
N GLU A 174 26.32 4.57 -7.31
CA GLU A 174 26.75 5.61 -6.37
C GLU A 174 26.92 5.05 -4.95
N ALA A 175 25.98 4.23 -4.47
CA ALA A 175 26.06 3.53 -3.19
C ALA A 175 27.24 2.55 -3.14
N TYR A 176 27.52 1.84 -4.23
CA TYR A 176 28.69 0.96 -4.34
C TYR A 176 29.99 1.76 -4.21
N ASN A 177 30.13 2.85 -4.97
CA ASN A 177 31.35 3.65 -5.01
C ASN A 177 31.61 4.40 -3.69
N SER A 178 30.56 4.85 -3.00
CA SER A 178 30.66 5.53 -1.70
C SER A 178 31.07 4.59 -0.55
N ASN A 179 30.80 3.28 -0.68
CA ASN A 179 31.14 2.27 0.32
C ASN A 179 32.44 1.50 0.02
N GLN A 180 33.24 1.97 -0.94
CA GLN A 180 34.58 1.44 -1.18
C GLN A 180 35.54 1.79 -0.04
N ILE A 181 35.55 0.98 1.00
CA ILE A 181 36.58 1.02 2.05
C ILE A 181 37.89 0.52 1.44
N ARG A 182 39.00 1.24 1.64
CA ARG A 182 40.34 0.88 1.09
C ARG A 182 41.26 0.39 2.21
N MET A 183 41.09 -0.84 2.68
CA MET A 183 41.92 -1.43 3.73
C MET A 183 43.28 -1.92 3.19
N ASN A 184 43.37 -2.24 1.89
CA ASN A 184 44.55 -2.90 1.32
C ASN A 184 45.57 -2.01 0.61
N GLY A 185 45.34 -0.69 0.51
CA GLY A 185 46.23 0.23 -0.21
C GLY A 185 46.36 -0.02 -1.73
N GLY A 186 45.72 -1.07 -2.27
CA GLY A 186 45.58 -1.34 -3.70
C GLY A 186 44.40 -0.59 -4.32
N LYS A 187 44.40 -0.44 -5.64
CA LYS A 187 43.30 0.17 -6.39
C LYS A 187 42.24 -0.89 -6.65
N SER A 188 41.04 -0.66 -6.12
CA SER A 188 39.88 -1.52 -6.35
C SER A 188 38.85 -0.69 -7.12
N ILE A 189 38.48 -1.13 -8.33
CA ILE A 189 37.62 -0.36 -9.24
C ILE A 189 36.48 -1.23 -9.73
N LEU A 190 35.25 -0.72 -9.64
CA LEU A 190 34.10 -1.30 -10.33
C LEU A 190 34.36 -1.29 -11.84
N VAL A 191 34.23 -2.43 -12.51
CA VAL A 191 34.35 -2.47 -13.98
C VAL A 191 33.16 -1.69 -14.57
N PRO A 192 33.39 -0.62 -15.36
CA PRO A 192 32.30 0.18 -15.91
C PRO A 192 31.29 -0.66 -16.70
N GLY A 193 30.00 -0.50 -16.42
CA GLY A 193 28.92 -1.25 -17.07
C GLY A 193 28.78 -2.71 -16.64
N SER A 194 29.56 -3.17 -15.64
CA SER A 194 29.43 -4.55 -15.13
C SER A 194 28.30 -4.76 -14.13
N MET A 195 27.77 -3.68 -13.54
CA MET A 195 26.68 -3.77 -12.58
C MET A 195 25.35 -4.03 -13.29
N VAL A 196 24.66 -5.08 -12.87
CA VAL A 196 23.35 -5.49 -13.39
C VAL A 196 22.39 -5.71 -12.23
N LEU A 197 21.21 -5.11 -12.33
CA LEU A 197 20.09 -5.36 -11.43
C LEU A 197 19.14 -6.38 -12.06
N THR A 198 18.70 -7.36 -11.28
CA THR A 198 17.70 -8.36 -11.68
C THR A 198 16.58 -8.37 -10.64
N LEU A 199 15.32 -8.38 -11.08
CA LEU A 199 14.16 -8.53 -10.19
C LEU A 199 13.74 -10.00 -10.11
N GLY A 200 13.32 -10.43 -8.93
CA GLY A 200 12.87 -11.79 -8.69
C GLY A 200 12.20 -11.94 -7.33
N CYS A 201 12.32 -13.13 -6.76
CA CYS A 201 11.66 -13.54 -5.54
C CYS A 201 12.54 -14.50 -4.73
N ILE A 202 12.24 -14.62 -3.45
CA ILE A 202 12.80 -15.62 -2.54
C ILE A 202 11.61 -16.23 -1.82
N GLU A 203 11.49 -17.56 -1.88
CA GLU A 203 10.44 -18.29 -1.17
C GLU A 203 10.63 -18.19 0.35
N ASP A 204 9.59 -18.50 1.11
CA ASP A 204 9.62 -18.50 2.58
C ASP A 204 9.84 -17.14 3.27
N LEU A 205 9.75 -16.04 2.53
CA LEU A 205 9.66 -14.70 3.12
C LEU A 205 8.24 -14.38 3.59
N THR A 206 8.15 -13.42 4.51
CA THR A 206 6.88 -12.90 5.02
C THR A 206 6.51 -11.57 4.37
N THR A 207 5.25 -11.18 4.52
CA THR A 207 4.80 -9.84 4.17
C THR A 207 4.45 -9.05 5.43
N SER A 208 4.41 -7.73 5.33
CA SER A 208 3.83 -6.86 6.35
C SER A 208 2.30 -6.74 6.26
N THR A 209 1.66 -7.52 5.37
CA THR A 209 0.24 -7.39 5.03
C THR A 209 -0.61 -8.30 5.92
N PRO A 210 -1.50 -7.73 6.77
CA PRO A 210 -2.26 -8.51 7.73
C PRO A 210 -3.29 -9.41 7.06
N ILE A 211 -3.53 -10.59 7.64
CA ILE A 211 -4.70 -11.40 7.30
C ILE A 211 -5.99 -10.79 7.91
N PRO A 212 -7.18 -11.14 7.38
CA PRO A 212 -8.45 -10.66 7.90
C PRO A 212 -8.61 -10.91 9.40
N LYS A 213 -9.19 -9.94 10.09
CA LYS A 213 -9.47 -10.01 11.53
C LYS A 213 -10.97 -10.25 11.78
N PRO A 214 -11.34 -11.10 12.75
CA PRO A 214 -10.49 -12.12 13.39
C PRO A 214 -10.01 -13.20 12.41
N THR A 215 -8.92 -13.89 12.75
CA THR A 215 -8.24 -14.91 11.91
C THR A 215 -9.18 -16.00 11.36
N ARG A 216 -10.28 -16.29 12.05
CA ARG A 216 -11.30 -17.26 11.57
C ARG A 216 -11.87 -16.92 10.19
N TYR A 217 -11.88 -15.63 9.82
CA TYR A 217 -12.37 -15.17 8.51
C TYR A 217 -11.27 -15.13 7.43
N ALA A 218 -10.02 -15.40 7.77
CA ALA A 218 -8.93 -15.39 6.78
C ALA A 218 -9.15 -16.44 5.67
N ASN A 219 -9.88 -17.52 5.97
CA ASN A 219 -10.26 -18.57 5.04
C ASN A 219 -9.06 -19.05 4.20
N LEU A 220 -8.02 -19.50 4.90
CA LEU A 220 -6.79 -20.04 4.32
C LEU A 220 -6.85 -21.57 4.34
N ASP A 221 -6.48 -22.19 3.22
CA ASP A 221 -6.52 -23.66 3.09
C ASP A 221 -5.49 -24.38 3.99
N SER A 222 -4.41 -23.69 4.38
CA SER A 222 -3.37 -24.19 5.26
C SER A 222 -2.84 -23.06 6.15
N PRO A 223 -2.52 -23.35 7.44
CA PRO A 223 -1.87 -22.39 8.32
C PRO A 223 -0.49 -21.93 7.80
N ASP A 224 0.19 -22.71 6.97
CA ASP A 224 1.51 -22.36 6.41
C ASP A 224 1.46 -21.20 5.40
N LYS A 225 0.25 -20.75 5.01
CA LYS A 225 0.04 -19.58 4.15
C LYS A 225 0.10 -18.25 4.90
N GLN A 226 0.33 -18.28 6.21
CA GLN A 226 0.48 -17.08 7.05
C GLN A 226 1.63 -17.25 8.04
N GLU A 227 2.19 -16.12 8.47
CA GLU A 227 3.18 -16.05 9.53
C GLU A 227 2.99 -14.76 10.32
N GLY A 228 3.02 -14.84 11.66
CA GLY A 228 2.86 -13.66 12.51
C GLY A 228 1.55 -12.87 12.33
N GLY A 229 0.48 -13.51 11.82
CA GLY A 229 -0.79 -12.85 11.50
C GLY A 229 -0.76 -12.02 10.20
N CYS A 230 0.25 -12.23 9.36
CA CYS A 230 0.36 -11.64 8.03
C CYS A 230 0.40 -12.74 6.96
N TYR A 231 0.08 -12.39 5.72
CA TYR A 231 0.19 -13.31 4.59
C TYR A 231 1.65 -13.69 4.34
N LYS A 232 1.90 -14.94 3.94
CA LYS A 232 3.22 -15.38 3.48
C LYS A 232 3.47 -14.90 2.04
N ALA A 233 4.69 -14.47 1.74
CA ALA A 233 5.04 -13.99 0.40
C ALA A 233 5.15 -15.15 -0.58
N TYR A 234 4.83 -14.91 -1.85
CA TYR A 234 4.96 -15.90 -2.93
C TYR A 234 4.23 -17.24 -2.69
N VAL A 235 3.13 -17.20 -1.94
CA VAL A 235 2.25 -18.34 -1.72
C VAL A 235 0.85 -17.96 -2.21
N ASN A 236 0.24 -18.84 -3.01
CA ASN A 236 -1.12 -18.60 -3.50
C ASN A 236 -2.16 -18.78 -2.38
N CYS A 237 -2.71 -17.67 -1.92
CA CYS A 237 -3.76 -17.56 -0.91
C CYS A 237 -5.16 -17.53 -1.56
N ARG A 238 -5.45 -18.55 -2.37
CA ARG A 238 -6.69 -18.69 -3.13
C ARG A 238 -7.93 -18.45 -2.27
N TYR A 239 -8.92 -17.81 -2.85
CA TYR A 239 -10.26 -17.73 -2.30
C TYR A 239 -11.27 -17.96 -3.41
N LYS A 240 -12.11 -19.00 -3.28
CA LYS A 240 -12.96 -19.51 -4.36
C LYS A 240 -12.16 -19.79 -5.64
N ASP A 241 -12.54 -19.18 -6.77
CA ASP A 241 -11.91 -19.32 -8.08
C ASP A 241 -10.82 -18.29 -8.35
N LYS A 242 -10.49 -17.42 -7.38
CA LYS A 242 -9.53 -16.31 -7.55
C LYS A 242 -8.22 -16.55 -6.80
N ASP A 243 -7.12 -16.24 -7.47
CA ASP A 243 -5.76 -16.40 -6.95
C ASP A 243 -5.19 -15.09 -6.42
N PHE A 244 -4.52 -15.18 -5.26
CA PHE A 244 -3.92 -14.05 -4.54
C PHE A 244 -2.49 -14.40 -4.17
N VAL A 245 -1.51 -13.71 -4.77
CA VAL A 245 -0.10 -13.90 -4.48
C VAL A 245 0.50 -12.56 -4.06
N PHE A 246 1.05 -12.52 -2.86
CA PHE A 246 1.62 -11.30 -2.26
C PHE A 246 3.13 -11.21 -2.49
N ALA A 247 3.63 -10.00 -2.69
CA ALA A 247 5.05 -9.70 -2.85
C ALA A 247 5.77 -9.74 -1.50
N ALA A 248 7.03 -10.19 -1.48
CA ALA A 248 7.87 -10.12 -0.28
C ALA A 248 8.24 -8.67 0.02
N MET A 249 7.86 -8.20 1.19
CA MET A 249 8.06 -6.83 1.64
C MET A 249 8.08 -6.81 3.16
N SER A 250 9.12 -6.20 3.73
CA SER A 250 9.28 -6.09 5.18
C SER A 250 9.18 -4.64 5.64
N ASN A 251 9.20 -4.41 6.95
CA ASN A 251 9.06 -3.06 7.52
C ASN A 251 10.26 -2.15 7.25
N ALA A 252 11.39 -2.70 6.80
CA ALA A 252 12.60 -1.96 6.49
C ALA A 252 13.41 -2.69 5.42
N THR A 253 14.01 -1.93 4.51
CA THR A 253 14.87 -2.50 3.46
C THR A 253 16.00 -3.31 4.08
N CYS A 254 16.12 -4.59 3.74
CA CYS A 254 17.10 -5.48 4.34
C CYS A 254 17.74 -6.43 3.32
N LEU A 255 18.88 -7.01 3.71
CA LEU A 255 19.61 -7.98 2.89
C LEU A 255 19.01 -9.37 3.04
N VAL A 256 18.93 -10.08 1.92
CA VAL A 256 18.41 -11.45 1.84
C VAL A 256 19.42 -12.37 1.15
N GLU A 257 19.34 -13.67 1.45
CA GLU A 257 20.30 -14.65 0.93
C GLU A 257 20.19 -14.77 -0.60
N SER A 258 21.26 -14.43 -1.31
CA SER A 258 21.25 -14.41 -2.79
C SER A 258 21.23 -15.80 -3.43
N LYS A 259 21.51 -16.85 -2.65
CA LYS A 259 21.49 -18.25 -3.13
C LYS A 259 20.08 -18.76 -3.38
N ASP A 260 19.11 -18.24 -2.63
CA ASP A 260 17.71 -18.66 -2.70
C ASP A 260 16.91 -17.80 -3.70
N PHE A 261 17.57 -16.83 -4.35
CA PHE A 261 16.96 -15.95 -5.34
C PHE A 261 16.54 -16.72 -6.59
N LYS A 262 15.29 -16.52 -6.99
CA LYS A 262 14.68 -17.07 -8.20
C LYS A 262 14.13 -15.93 -9.05
N GLU A 263 14.38 -15.99 -10.36
CA GLU A 263 13.85 -14.98 -11.30
C GLU A 263 12.38 -15.23 -11.66
N ASN A 264 11.92 -16.48 -11.54
CA ASN A 264 10.56 -16.90 -11.87
C ASN A 264 10.10 -18.04 -10.94
N LEU A 265 8.80 -18.10 -10.67
CA LEU A 265 8.12 -19.20 -9.98
C LEU A 265 7.05 -19.77 -10.90
N SER A 266 7.30 -20.94 -11.50
CA SER A 266 6.39 -21.60 -12.44
C SER A 266 5.12 -22.14 -11.79
N ASP A 267 5.17 -22.36 -10.47
CA ASP A 267 4.13 -23.07 -9.73
C ASP A 267 3.02 -22.12 -9.25
N LEU A 268 3.17 -20.82 -9.50
CA LEU A 268 2.21 -19.78 -9.14
C LEU A 268 1.50 -19.23 -10.39
N PRO A 269 0.22 -18.82 -10.26
CA PRO A 269 -0.52 -18.23 -11.38
C PRO A 269 0.08 -16.90 -11.84
N TYR A 270 0.67 -16.15 -10.91
CA TYR A 270 1.48 -14.96 -11.14
C TYR A 270 2.32 -14.67 -9.89
N PHE A 271 3.29 -13.77 -9.99
CA PHE A 271 3.96 -13.18 -8.83
C PHE A 271 4.40 -11.75 -9.14
N ILE A 272 4.67 -10.97 -8.09
CA ILE A 272 5.17 -9.60 -8.18
C ILE A 272 6.65 -9.64 -7.78
N PRO A 273 7.59 -9.41 -8.71
CA PRO A 273 9.01 -9.53 -8.41
C PRO A 273 9.47 -8.30 -7.62
N SER A 274 9.56 -8.42 -6.29
CA SER A 274 9.96 -7.32 -5.40
C SER A 274 11.43 -7.39 -4.97
N ILE A 275 12.05 -8.57 -4.98
CA ILE A 275 13.44 -8.73 -4.54
C ILE A 275 14.38 -8.30 -5.67
N VAL A 276 15.36 -7.46 -5.34
CA VAL A 276 16.40 -7.04 -6.29
C VAL A 276 17.71 -7.78 -6.00
N ARG A 277 18.27 -8.42 -7.02
CA ARG A 277 19.63 -8.97 -7.01
C ARG A 277 20.55 -8.03 -7.79
N CYS A 278 21.63 -7.61 -7.15
CA CYS A 278 22.69 -6.81 -7.74
C CYS A 278 23.92 -7.70 -7.98
N ASP A 279 24.36 -7.77 -9.23
CA ASP A 279 25.56 -8.47 -9.67
C ASP A 279 26.56 -7.45 -10.19
N ALA A 280 27.83 -7.51 -9.76
CA ALA A 280 28.88 -6.62 -10.26
C ALA A 280 30.24 -7.31 -10.35
N VAL A 281 31.12 -6.78 -11.21
CA VAL A 281 32.52 -7.23 -11.34
C VAL A 281 33.45 -6.12 -10.87
N GLN A 282 34.35 -6.46 -9.95
CA GLN A 282 35.38 -5.56 -9.46
C GLN A 282 36.75 -6.03 -9.90
N GLU A 283 37.59 -5.09 -10.32
CA GLU A 283 38.99 -5.31 -10.63
C GLU A 283 39.83 -4.87 -9.43
N VAL A 284 40.59 -5.81 -8.87
CA VAL A 284 41.47 -5.58 -7.71
C VAL A 284 42.92 -5.68 -8.17
N GLU A 285 43.67 -4.60 -7.97
CA GLU A 285 45.11 -4.55 -8.22
C GLU A 285 45.88 -4.96 -6.97
N TYR A 286 46.67 -6.02 -7.09
CA TYR A 286 47.61 -6.45 -6.06
C TYR A 286 49.03 -6.01 -6.42
N SER A 287 49.73 -5.41 -5.47
CA SER A 287 51.18 -5.19 -5.58
C SER A 287 51.92 -6.48 -5.25
N GLY A 288 52.49 -7.13 -6.26
CA GLY A 288 53.33 -8.31 -6.10
C GLY A 288 54.70 -7.99 -5.49
N LEU A 289 55.35 -9.01 -4.92
CA LEU A 289 56.78 -8.94 -4.56
C LEU A 289 57.58 -8.68 -5.84
N ARG A 290 58.17 -7.48 -5.97
CA ARG A 290 58.90 -6.89 -7.13
C ARG A 290 58.16 -5.82 -7.94
N GLY A 291 56.99 -5.35 -7.51
CA GLY A 291 56.29 -4.24 -8.18
C GLY A 291 55.55 -4.63 -9.47
N ALA A 292 55.41 -5.93 -9.72
CA ALA A 292 54.44 -6.42 -10.70
C ALA A 292 53.02 -6.20 -10.16
N VAL A 293 52.16 -5.56 -10.95
CA VAL A 293 50.74 -5.39 -10.63
C VAL A 293 50.00 -6.60 -11.19
N ASP A 294 49.38 -7.39 -10.33
CA ASP A 294 48.49 -8.47 -10.74
C ASP A 294 47.03 -7.99 -10.64
N GLN A 295 46.23 -8.25 -11.67
CA GLN A 295 44.84 -7.79 -11.77
C GLN A 295 43.91 -8.99 -11.68
N THR A 296 43.11 -9.05 -10.61
CA THR A 296 42.10 -10.10 -10.44
C THR A 296 40.72 -9.51 -10.55
N ARG A 297 39.86 -10.14 -11.37
CA ARG A 297 38.44 -9.82 -11.45
C ARG A 297 37.66 -10.69 -10.48
N LEU A 298 36.91 -10.06 -9.59
CA LEU A 298 36.07 -10.72 -8.60
C LEU A 298 34.61 -10.36 -8.88
N ARG A 299 33.73 -11.36 -8.84
CA ARG A 299 32.28 -11.15 -8.97
C ARG A 299 31.68 -11.10 -7.59
N ALA A 300 30.89 -10.06 -7.33
CA ALA A 300 30.14 -9.89 -6.10
C ALA A 300 28.64 -9.87 -6.43
N THR A 301 27.85 -10.52 -5.59
CA THR A 301 26.40 -10.59 -5.72
C THR A 301 25.77 -10.36 -4.35
N ALA A 302 24.74 -9.52 -4.30
CA ALA A 302 23.89 -9.36 -3.12
C ALA A 302 22.43 -9.19 -3.55
N SER A 303 21.51 -9.54 -2.66
CA SER A 303 20.08 -9.39 -2.87
C SER A 303 19.48 -8.64 -1.70
N ALA A 304 18.48 -7.81 -1.98
CA ALA A 304 17.79 -7.02 -0.98
C ALA A 304 16.28 -7.03 -1.22
N GLU A 305 15.53 -7.04 -0.12
CA GLU A 305 14.09 -6.85 -0.13
C GLU A 305 13.73 -5.38 0.14
N PRO A 306 12.69 -4.85 -0.52
CA PRO A 306 12.24 -3.48 -0.32
C PRO A 306 11.55 -3.32 1.02
N GLY A 307 11.82 -2.19 1.69
CA GLY A 307 11.10 -1.78 2.88
C GLY A 307 9.75 -1.13 2.55
N VAL A 308 8.75 -1.39 3.39
CA VAL A 308 7.40 -0.84 3.31
C VAL A 308 7.11 0.03 4.53
N VAL A 309 6.60 1.22 4.24
CA VAL A 309 5.90 2.06 5.20
C VAL A 309 4.48 1.53 5.30
N SER A 310 4.09 1.02 6.46
CA SER A 310 2.70 0.64 6.71
C SER A 310 1.93 1.88 7.15
N ASP A 311 1.35 2.58 6.19
CA ASP A 311 0.45 3.70 6.47
C ASP A 311 -1.00 3.22 6.42
N ARG A 312 -1.79 3.62 7.43
CA ARG A 312 -3.21 3.29 7.52
C ARG A 312 -3.98 4.58 7.68
N PRO A 313 -4.97 4.86 6.81
CA PRO A 313 -5.81 6.02 6.98
C PRO A 313 -6.56 5.89 8.31
N LEU A 314 -6.36 6.85 9.21
CA LEU A 314 -7.07 6.87 10.50
C LEU A 314 -8.58 7.04 10.31
N PHE A 315 -8.97 7.73 9.23
CA PHE A 315 -10.37 8.01 8.89
C PHE A 315 -10.61 7.71 7.40
N PRO A 316 -10.91 6.46 7.03
CA PRO A 316 -11.15 6.08 5.63
C PRO A 316 -12.45 6.65 5.02
N GLY A 317 -13.26 7.34 5.84
CA GLY A 317 -14.57 7.89 5.49
C GLY A 317 -15.71 7.16 6.22
N ALA A 318 -16.72 7.90 6.65
CA ALA A 318 -17.93 7.36 7.26
C ALA A 318 -19.03 7.09 6.21
N LEU A 319 -19.88 6.10 6.51
CA LEU A 319 -21.20 5.94 5.92
C LEU A 319 -22.19 6.72 6.80
N MET A 320 -22.77 7.76 6.24
CA MET A 320 -23.69 8.66 6.93
C MET A 320 -25.13 8.40 6.49
N LEU A 321 -26.00 8.07 7.42
CA LEU A 321 -27.44 8.00 7.22
C LEU A 321 -28.08 9.28 7.73
N THR A 322 -28.67 10.08 6.85
CA THR A 322 -29.19 11.41 7.18
C THR A 322 -30.72 11.38 7.26
N PHE A 323 -31.27 11.84 8.38
CA PHE A 323 -32.71 11.88 8.66
C PHE A 323 -33.18 13.30 9.02
N PRO A 324 -33.38 14.21 8.03
CA PRO A 324 -33.75 15.60 8.29
C PRO A 324 -35.14 15.76 8.93
N ASN A 325 -36.04 14.79 8.77
CA ASN A 325 -37.40 14.84 9.32
C ASN A 325 -37.60 13.84 10.47
N GLY A 326 -36.52 13.42 11.13
CA GLY A 326 -36.55 12.37 12.14
C GLY A 326 -36.51 10.96 11.54
N SER A 327 -36.44 9.99 12.43
CA SER A 327 -36.24 8.56 12.12
C SER A 327 -37.41 7.99 11.33
N ILE A 328 -37.13 6.98 10.52
CA ILE A 328 -38.14 6.31 9.70
C ILE A 328 -38.56 5.00 10.35
N HIS A 329 -39.86 4.84 10.54
CA HIS A 329 -40.39 3.59 11.09
C HIS A 329 -40.05 2.41 10.16
N GLY A 330 -39.49 1.34 10.74
CA GLY A 330 -39.04 0.16 10.00
C GLY A 330 -37.63 0.24 9.40
N LEU A 331 -36.94 1.38 9.50
CA LEU A 331 -35.50 1.50 9.25
C LEU A 331 -34.75 1.64 10.56
N THR A 332 -34.57 0.52 11.26
CA THR A 332 -33.98 0.49 12.61
C THR A 332 -32.52 0.09 12.64
N THR A 333 -31.99 -0.49 11.56
CA THR A 333 -30.60 -0.97 11.46
C THR A 333 -30.06 -0.80 10.03
N LEU A 334 -28.74 -0.90 9.83
CA LEU A 334 -28.16 -0.92 8.49
C LEU A 334 -28.59 -2.18 7.69
N ALA A 335 -28.83 -3.32 8.35
CA ALA A 335 -29.41 -4.49 7.70
C ALA A 335 -30.83 -4.20 7.17
N SER A 336 -31.65 -3.48 7.94
CA SER A 336 -33.01 -3.11 7.51
C SER A 336 -32.98 -2.20 6.28
N LEU A 337 -31.97 -1.33 6.15
CA LEU A 337 -31.76 -0.50 4.97
C LEU A 337 -31.58 -1.34 3.70
N LEU A 338 -30.76 -2.39 3.77
CA LEU A 338 -30.45 -3.24 2.62
C LEU A 338 -31.56 -4.24 2.29
N THR A 339 -32.30 -4.70 3.29
CA THR A 339 -33.28 -5.79 3.16
C THR A 339 -34.73 -5.31 3.00
N ASN A 340 -35.03 -4.03 3.29
CA ASN A 340 -36.37 -3.49 3.14
C ASN A 340 -36.88 -3.67 1.70
N PRO A 341 -37.96 -4.46 1.46
CA PRO A 341 -38.39 -4.81 0.11
C PRO A 341 -38.80 -3.61 -0.75
N ARG A 342 -39.28 -2.53 -0.13
CA ARG A 342 -39.75 -1.33 -0.82
C ARG A 342 -38.59 -0.46 -1.27
N LEU A 343 -37.58 -0.30 -0.42
CA LEU A 343 -36.30 0.30 -0.81
C LEU A 343 -35.58 -0.54 -1.86
N ALA A 344 -35.56 -1.86 -1.65
CA ALA A 344 -34.82 -2.77 -2.50
C ALA A 344 -35.32 -2.76 -3.95
N LYS A 345 -36.64 -2.68 -4.14
CA LYS A 345 -37.29 -2.71 -5.46
C LYS A 345 -37.64 -1.34 -6.02
N GLY A 346 -37.66 -0.29 -5.18
CA GLY A 346 -38.01 1.06 -5.60
C GLY A 346 -37.04 1.55 -6.69
N PRO A 347 -37.52 2.13 -7.80
CA PRO A 347 -36.63 2.60 -8.85
C PRO A 347 -35.91 3.88 -8.43
N ALA A 348 -34.66 4.04 -8.84
CA ALA A 348 -34.06 5.36 -8.89
C ALA A 348 -34.65 6.15 -10.06
N ASP A 349 -35.15 7.34 -9.78
CA ASP A 349 -35.67 8.24 -10.80
C ASP A 349 -34.55 8.89 -11.59
N ARG A 350 -33.43 9.18 -10.91
CA ARG A 350 -32.24 9.78 -11.52
C ARG A 350 -30.97 9.19 -10.93
N THR A 351 -30.02 8.94 -11.82
CA THR A 351 -28.62 8.66 -11.52
C THR A 351 -27.81 9.71 -12.26
N GLN A 352 -27.04 10.51 -11.54
CA GLN A 352 -26.36 11.67 -12.07
C GLN A 352 -24.94 11.79 -11.53
N GLN A 353 -24.12 12.58 -12.22
CA GLN A 353 -22.79 13.00 -11.80
C GLN A 353 -22.60 14.47 -12.15
N SER A 354 -21.69 15.12 -11.43
CA SER A 354 -21.17 16.43 -11.81
C SER A 354 -19.93 16.24 -12.70
N ILE A 355 -19.80 16.99 -13.81
CA ILE A 355 -18.79 16.68 -14.85
C ILE A 355 -17.68 17.72 -14.94
N LEU A 356 -17.97 18.99 -14.64
CA LEU A 356 -16.98 20.06 -14.75
C LEU A 356 -16.37 20.43 -13.40
N ASP A 357 -17.20 20.52 -12.36
CA ASP A 357 -16.79 20.82 -10.98
C ASP A 357 -17.78 20.18 -10.00
N ASP A 358 -17.70 20.50 -8.71
CA ASP A 358 -18.69 20.11 -7.72
C ASP A 358 -20.05 20.78 -8.02
N SER A 359 -21.13 20.05 -7.74
CA SER A 359 -22.50 20.53 -7.90
C SER A 359 -23.12 20.80 -6.54
N PRO A 360 -23.62 22.01 -6.26
CA PRO A 360 -23.61 23.24 -7.09
C PRO A 360 -22.24 23.95 -7.10
N PRO A 361 -21.98 24.84 -8.09
CA PRO A 361 -22.94 25.38 -9.08
C PRO A 361 -23.07 24.55 -10.35
N ASP A 362 -22.22 23.55 -10.57
CA ASP A 362 -22.25 22.76 -11.80
C ASP A 362 -23.57 21.97 -11.93
N GLN A 363 -23.97 21.67 -13.17
CA GLN A 363 -25.20 20.94 -13.43
C GLN A 363 -24.97 19.44 -13.40
N LEU A 364 -25.88 18.74 -12.71
CA LEU A 364 -25.89 17.28 -12.69
C LEU A 364 -26.35 16.69 -14.03
N ILE A 365 -25.50 15.87 -14.63
CA ILE A 365 -25.76 15.16 -15.89
C ILE A 365 -26.15 13.71 -15.60
N LYS A 366 -27.13 13.18 -16.33
CA LYS A 366 -27.56 11.79 -16.18
C LYS A 366 -26.45 10.83 -16.62
N VAL A 367 -26.17 9.83 -15.78
CA VAL A 367 -25.18 8.77 -16.08
C VAL A 367 -25.75 7.38 -15.86
N SER A 368 -25.18 6.40 -16.57
CA SER A 368 -25.41 4.97 -16.31
C SER A 368 -24.26 4.39 -15.51
N LEU A 369 -24.56 3.57 -14.50
CA LEU A 369 -23.53 2.86 -13.76
C LEU A 369 -23.07 1.62 -14.55
N PRO A 370 -21.75 1.39 -14.74
CA PRO A 370 -21.23 0.25 -15.46
C PRO A 370 -21.73 -1.11 -14.94
N LEU A 371 -21.91 -1.22 -13.62
CA LEU A 371 -22.34 -2.47 -12.97
C LEU A 371 -23.83 -2.76 -13.11
N ILE A 372 -24.64 -1.73 -13.40
CA ILE A 372 -26.10 -1.82 -13.42
C ILE A 372 -26.61 -1.27 -14.75
N ASN A 373 -26.87 -2.17 -15.69
CA ASN A 373 -27.35 -1.83 -17.04
C ASN A 373 -28.88 -1.62 -17.07
N PHE A 374 -29.40 -0.75 -16.21
CA PHE A 374 -30.82 -0.36 -16.19
C PHE A 374 -30.95 1.15 -16.31
N ALA A 375 -31.91 1.61 -17.13
CA ALA A 375 -32.18 3.04 -17.28
C ALA A 375 -32.71 3.71 -15.99
N ARG A 376 -33.29 2.90 -15.09
CA ARG A 376 -33.78 3.23 -13.74
C ARG A 376 -33.43 2.08 -12.80
N PRO A 377 -32.19 2.04 -12.30
CA PRO A 377 -31.73 0.94 -11.45
C PRO A 377 -32.51 0.89 -10.12
N PRO A 378 -32.79 -0.29 -9.56
CA PRO A 378 -33.41 -0.40 -8.24
C PRO A 378 -32.53 0.26 -7.17
N MET A 379 -33.12 1.08 -6.31
CA MET A 379 -32.43 1.83 -5.26
C MET A 379 -31.69 0.89 -4.29
N GLY A 380 -32.22 -0.30 -4.03
CA GLY A 380 -31.50 -1.31 -3.25
C GLY A 380 -30.15 -1.72 -3.84
N GLN A 381 -30.02 -1.80 -5.17
CA GLN A 381 -28.74 -2.12 -5.80
C GLN A 381 -27.76 -0.94 -5.67
N LEU A 382 -28.28 0.28 -5.77
CA LEU A 382 -27.52 1.51 -5.59
C LEU A 382 -26.98 1.65 -4.16
N GLN A 383 -27.81 1.36 -3.16
CA GLN A 383 -27.42 1.35 -1.75
C GLN A 383 -26.33 0.30 -1.49
N ARG A 384 -26.43 -0.89 -2.08
CA ARG A 384 -25.41 -1.94 -1.95
C ARG A 384 -24.06 -1.54 -2.53
N ILE A 385 -24.06 -0.86 -3.68
CA ILE A 385 -22.83 -0.32 -4.27
C ILE A 385 -22.22 0.72 -3.33
N ALA A 386 -23.00 1.68 -2.85
CA ALA A 386 -22.50 2.72 -1.97
C ALA A 386 -21.96 2.14 -0.64
N VAL A 387 -22.67 1.19 -0.04
CA VAL A 387 -22.18 0.48 1.17
C VAL A 387 -20.91 -0.31 0.86
N TYR A 388 -20.83 -0.96 -0.29
CA TYR A 388 -19.61 -1.65 -0.73
C TYR A 388 -18.43 -0.68 -0.89
N ASP A 389 -18.62 0.46 -1.55
CA ASP A 389 -17.54 1.43 -1.78
C ASP A 389 -17.04 2.06 -0.46
N TRP A 390 -17.93 2.22 0.53
CA TRP A 390 -17.55 2.54 1.91
C TRP A 390 -16.73 1.42 2.58
N ILE A 391 -17.17 0.16 2.48
CA ILE A 391 -16.45 -1.00 3.03
C ILE A 391 -15.05 -1.09 2.41
N ARG A 392 -14.95 -1.01 1.08
CA ARG A 392 -13.69 -1.03 0.33
C ARG A 392 -12.68 0.01 0.82
N ARG A 393 -13.15 1.20 1.21
CA ARG A 393 -12.28 2.26 1.77
C ARG A 393 -11.67 1.87 3.11
N GLY A 394 -12.32 1.02 3.91
CA GLY A 394 -11.76 0.50 5.16
C GLY A 394 -10.51 -0.37 4.95
N GLY A 395 -10.29 -0.87 3.74
CA GLY A 395 -9.07 -1.59 3.35
C GLY A 395 -8.92 -2.95 4.03
N CYS A 396 -7.71 -3.52 3.98
CA CYS A 396 -7.43 -4.85 4.51
C CYS A 396 -7.41 -4.95 6.05
N SER A 397 -7.57 -3.83 6.77
CA SER A 397 -7.52 -3.77 8.23
C SER A 397 -8.87 -3.93 8.93
N ILE A 398 -9.97 -4.04 8.18
CA ILE A 398 -11.32 -4.12 8.75
C ILE A 398 -11.44 -5.33 9.68
N ASN A 399 -12.03 -5.10 10.85
CA ASN A 399 -12.49 -6.16 11.71
C ASN A 399 -13.86 -6.64 11.23
N LEU A 400 -13.90 -7.83 10.62
CA LEU A 400 -15.10 -8.41 10.04
C LEU A 400 -16.18 -8.72 11.07
N GLU A 401 -15.82 -9.11 12.28
CA GLU A 401 -16.80 -9.34 13.35
C GLU A 401 -17.49 -8.03 13.74
N SER A 402 -16.71 -6.96 13.87
CA SER A 402 -17.26 -5.63 14.14
C SER A 402 -18.08 -5.09 12.97
N LEU A 403 -17.66 -5.34 11.72
CA LEU A 403 -18.42 -4.96 10.53
C LEU A 403 -19.79 -5.66 10.49
N PHE A 404 -19.83 -6.98 10.70
CA PHE A 404 -21.10 -7.72 10.69
C PHE A 404 -22.00 -7.31 11.86
N ALA A 405 -21.44 -7.11 13.05
CA ALA A 405 -22.20 -6.58 14.18
C ALA A 405 -22.79 -5.19 13.88
N ALA A 406 -22.10 -4.36 13.09
CA ALA A 406 -22.56 -3.04 12.72
C ALA A 406 -23.82 -3.05 11.82
N PHE A 407 -24.08 -4.13 11.10
CA PHE A 407 -25.33 -4.28 10.34
C PHE A 407 -26.56 -4.36 11.24
N ASP A 408 -26.40 -4.84 12.48
CA ASP A 408 -27.46 -5.02 13.46
C ASP A 408 -27.49 -3.92 14.53
N LEU A 409 -26.55 -2.96 14.49
CA LEU A 409 -26.56 -1.85 15.44
C LEU A 409 -27.85 -1.02 15.27
N PRO A 410 -28.54 -0.70 16.37
CA PRO A 410 -29.75 0.09 16.32
C PRO A 410 -29.41 1.53 15.91
N LEU A 411 -30.07 2.00 14.86
CA LEU A 411 -30.09 3.40 14.46
C LEU A 411 -30.82 4.23 15.51
N SER A 412 -30.54 5.53 15.51
CA SER A 412 -31.26 6.47 16.35
C SER A 412 -32.75 6.45 16.04
N VAL A 413 -33.57 6.59 17.07
CA VAL A 413 -35.04 6.66 16.98
C VAL A 413 -35.57 8.07 17.24
N ASP A 414 -34.71 9.06 17.03
CA ASP A 414 -35.00 10.45 17.30
C ASP A 414 -36.08 11.01 16.36
N GLY A 415 -37.02 11.78 16.92
CA GLY A 415 -38.05 12.49 16.15
C GLY A 415 -37.54 13.77 15.49
N GLU A 416 -36.39 14.27 15.93
CA GLU A 416 -35.77 15.48 15.40
C GLU A 416 -34.65 15.14 14.39
N ALA A 417 -34.22 16.15 13.63
CA ALA A 417 -33.18 15.97 12.62
C ALA A 417 -31.86 15.46 13.19
N HIS A 418 -31.33 14.39 12.60
CA HIS A 418 -30.07 13.78 13.00
C HIS A 418 -29.42 13.04 11.83
N ALA A 419 -28.16 12.66 12.04
CA ALA A 419 -27.44 11.73 11.19
C ALA A 419 -26.77 10.65 12.03
N ASP A 420 -26.82 9.43 11.51
CA ASP A 420 -26.17 8.26 12.08
C ASP A 420 -24.95 7.91 11.23
N MET A 421 -23.76 7.99 11.83
CA MET A 421 -22.48 7.82 11.15
C MET A 421 -21.83 6.51 11.56
N LEU A 422 -21.71 5.58 10.61
CA LEU A 422 -20.88 4.40 10.77
C LEU A 422 -19.47 4.69 10.27
N ARG A 423 -18.48 4.55 11.15
CA ARG A 423 -17.08 4.84 10.83
C ARG A 423 -16.14 3.76 11.35
N PHE A 424 -15.03 3.57 10.64
CA PHE A 424 -13.94 2.71 11.11
C PHE A 424 -13.06 3.49 12.09
N ASN A 425 -12.66 2.84 13.19
CA ASN A 425 -11.61 3.35 14.08
C ASN A 425 -10.22 2.86 13.62
N SER A 426 -9.15 3.24 14.33
CA SER A 426 -7.77 2.84 14.01
C SER A 426 -7.51 1.33 14.07
N ASP A 427 -8.35 0.57 14.79
CA ASP A 427 -8.25 -0.88 14.91
C ASP A 427 -9.03 -1.62 13.82
N GLY A 428 -9.76 -0.88 12.96
CA GLY A 428 -10.64 -1.42 11.94
C GLY A 428 -12.02 -1.83 12.46
N ASN A 429 -12.37 -1.48 13.71
CA ASN A 429 -13.72 -1.69 14.25
C ASN A 429 -14.67 -0.62 13.72
N VAL A 430 -15.90 -1.01 13.43
CA VAL A 430 -16.98 -0.11 13.06
C VAL A 430 -17.66 0.40 14.34
N ILE A 431 -17.75 1.72 14.46
CA ILE A 431 -18.50 2.41 15.52
C ILE A 431 -19.63 3.23 14.90
N LEU A 432 -20.76 3.27 15.59
CA LEU A 432 -21.94 4.08 15.23
C LEU A 432 -21.99 5.31 16.13
N GLU A 433 -22.07 6.49 15.53
CA GLU A 433 -22.24 7.75 16.23
C GLU A 433 -23.42 8.53 15.66
N SER A 434 -24.34 8.91 16.54
CA SER A 434 -25.49 9.75 16.18
C SER A 434 -25.18 11.21 16.50
N MET A 435 -25.44 12.11 15.56
CA MET A 435 -25.25 13.55 15.73
C MET A 435 -26.47 14.35 15.29
N ARG A 436 -26.74 15.46 15.98
CA ARG A 436 -27.76 16.42 15.56
C ARG A 436 -27.27 17.17 14.32
N ILE A 437 -28.17 17.37 13.37
CA ILE A 437 -27.89 18.11 12.14
C ILE A 437 -28.99 19.14 11.89
N SER A 438 -28.71 20.10 11.01
CA SER A 438 -29.74 20.97 10.47
C SER A 438 -30.70 20.21 9.56
N LYS A 439 -32.01 20.51 9.65
CA LYS A 439 -33.05 20.01 8.73
C LYS A 439 -32.75 20.36 7.27
N SER A 440 -32.06 21.47 7.05
CA SER A 440 -31.70 21.99 5.73
C SER A 440 -30.32 21.54 5.25
N LEU A 441 -29.62 20.67 5.98
CA LEU A 441 -28.30 20.18 5.55
C LEU A 441 -28.42 19.47 4.21
N THR A 442 -27.76 20.04 3.19
CA THR A 442 -27.60 19.42 1.89
C THR A 442 -26.11 19.40 1.56
N LEU A 443 -25.58 18.20 1.35
CA LEU A 443 -24.21 18.03 0.88
C LEU A 443 -24.17 18.26 -0.64
N PRO A 444 -23.09 18.84 -1.16
CA PRO A 444 -22.89 18.95 -2.61
C PRO A 444 -22.58 17.56 -3.19
N VAL A 445 -22.68 17.44 -4.50
CA VAL A 445 -22.25 16.26 -5.27
C VAL A 445 -20.86 16.54 -5.80
N SER A 446 -19.91 15.68 -5.42
CA SER A 446 -18.50 15.82 -5.80
C SER A 446 -18.29 15.58 -7.31
N HIS A 447 -17.34 16.31 -7.91
CA HIS A 447 -16.94 16.17 -9.31
C HIS A 447 -16.61 14.71 -9.68
N LYS A 448 -17.24 14.18 -10.74
CA LYS A 448 -17.20 12.78 -11.23
C LYS A 448 -17.61 11.71 -10.21
N GLN A 449 -18.11 12.13 -9.05
CA GLN A 449 -18.67 11.23 -8.06
C GLN A 449 -20.17 11.11 -8.22
N TRP A 450 -20.70 10.01 -7.71
CA TRP A 450 -22.02 9.55 -8.09
C TRP A 450 -23.12 10.05 -7.15
N TYR A 451 -24.24 10.44 -7.76
CA TYR A 451 -25.47 10.83 -7.09
C TYR A 451 -26.65 10.02 -7.63
N ALA A 452 -27.50 9.53 -6.74
CA ALA A 452 -28.77 8.92 -7.12
C ALA A 452 -29.90 9.44 -6.24
N VAL A 453 -31.10 9.53 -6.82
CA VAL A 453 -32.31 9.89 -6.09
C VAL A 453 -33.49 9.06 -6.56
N SER A 454 -34.30 8.63 -5.62
CA SER A 454 -35.61 8.00 -5.83
C SER A 454 -36.68 8.87 -5.21
N GLY A 455 -37.75 9.09 -5.97
CA GLY A 455 -38.93 9.80 -5.55
C GLY A 455 -40.02 8.84 -5.09
N LEU A 456 -40.73 9.24 -4.02
CA LEU A 456 -41.91 8.52 -3.51
C LEU A 456 -41.64 7.06 -3.11
N LEU A 457 -40.61 6.83 -2.30
CA LEU A 457 -40.47 5.56 -1.59
C LEU A 457 -41.45 5.55 -0.43
N ALA A 458 -42.52 4.75 -0.56
CA ALA A 458 -43.45 4.51 0.54
C ALA A 458 -42.78 3.57 1.56
N ILE A 459 -41.92 4.07 2.45
CA ILE A 459 -41.18 3.20 3.38
C ILE A 459 -42.07 2.79 4.57
N ASP A 460 -43.01 3.65 4.97
CA ASP A 460 -43.88 3.44 6.13
C ASP A 460 -45.34 3.19 5.70
N GLU A 461 -45.88 2.01 6.02
CA GLU A 461 -47.30 1.66 5.81
C GLU A 461 -48.23 2.30 6.84
N SER A 462 -47.73 2.56 8.05
CA SER A 462 -48.58 2.94 9.19
C SER A 462 -48.98 4.41 9.17
N LEU A 463 -48.14 5.27 8.59
CA LEU A 463 -48.33 6.73 8.59
C LEU A 463 -48.71 7.31 7.21
N GLY A 464 -48.86 6.48 6.17
CA GLY A 464 -49.17 6.94 4.81
C GLY A 464 -48.15 7.96 4.27
N THR A 465 -46.93 7.95 4.80
CA THR A 465 -45.90 8.96 4.52
C THR A 465 -44.91 8.41 3.50
N ALA A 466 -44.69 9.15 2.41
CA ALA A 466 -43.64 8.85 1.44
C ALA A 466 -42.35 9.60 1.78
N TYR A 467 -41.23 8.98 1.42
CA TYR A 467 -39.89 9.55 1.56
C TYR A 467 -39.19 9.57 0.22
N ASP A 468 -38.35 10.57 -0.01
CA ASP A 468 -37.33 10.52 -1.04
C ASP A 468 -36.04 9.96 -0.42
N CYS A 469 -35.35 9.09 -1.17
CA CYS A 469 -34.02 8.59 -0.80
C CYS A 469 -33.01 9.13 -1.79
N SER A 470 -31.96 9.75 -1.28
CA SER A 470 -30.82 10.19 -2.08
C SER A 470 -29.54 9.53 -1.60
N ILE A 471 -28.64 9.23 -2.53
CA ILE A 471 -27.33 8.64 -2.27
C ILE A 471 -26.28 9.55 -2.89
N ARG A 472 -25.28 9.93 -2.10
CA ARG A 472 -24.04 10.55 -2.58
C ARG A 472 -22.91 9.61 -2.23
N ASP A 473 -22.16 9.20 -3.24
CA ASP A 473 -21.00 8.35 -3.07
C ASP A 473 -19.76 9.10 -3.54
N PHE A 474 -19.02 9.65 -2.58
CA PHE A 474 -17.82 10.45 -2.82
C PHE A 474 -16.59 9.59 -3.11
N VAL A 475 -16.68 8.28 -2.88
CA VAL A 475 -15.57 7.32 -2.93
C VAL A 475 -15.79 6.24 -3.99
N TYR A 476 -16.72 6.46 -4.92
CA TYR A 476 -17.08 5.56 -6.00
C TYR A 476 -15.88 5.31 -6.96
N GLN A 477 -15.31 6.40 -7.48
CA GLN A 477 -14.14 6.37 -8.36
C GLN A 477 -12.94 6.98 -7.65
N PRO A 478 -11.92 6.20 -7.27
CA PRO A 478 -10.70 6.73 -6.71
C PRO A 478 -9.74 7.21 -7.81
N GLY A 479 -8.70 7.92 -7.40
CA GLY A 479 -7.62 8.35 -8.29
C GLY A 479 -7.91 9.66 -9.00
N ARG A 480 -6.86 10.36 -9.43
CA ARG A 480 -6.95 11.73 -9.94
C ARG A 480 -7.57 11.82 -11.35
N ILE A 481 -7.48 10.75 -12.15
CA ILE A 481 -7.95 10.75 -13.55
C ILE A 481 -9.48 10.68 -13.60
N ASN A 482 -10.06 9.64 -12.99
CA ASN A 482 -11.50 9.39 -13.01
C ASN A 482 -12.22 9.86 -11.75
N GLY A 483 -11.56 9.87 -10.58
CA GLY A 483 -12.16 10.32 -9.32
C GLY A 483 -12.44 11.82 -9.20
N GLY A 484 -12.27 12.56 -10.29
CA GLY A 484 -12.59 13.97 -10.38
C GLY A 484 -11.68 14.84 -9.52
N LYS A 485 -12.19 16.01 -9.14
CA LYS A 485 -11.40 17.07 -8.50
C LYS A 485 -10.79 16.63 -7.17
N HIS A 486 -11.55 15.81 -6.44
CA HIS A 486 -11.19 15.27 -5.13
C HIS A 486 -10.59 13.86 -5.19
N ALA A 487 -10.43 13.29 -6.39
CA ALA A 487 -9.87 11.96 -6.64
C ALA A 487 -10.53 10.81 -5.86
N GLY A 488 -11.83 10.92 -5.59
CA GLY A 488 -12.59 9.92 -4.83
C GLY A 488 -12.19 9.79 -3.36
N GLU A 489 -11.63 10.83 -2.76
CA GLU A 489 -11.32 10.85 -1.33
C GLU A 489 -12.52 11.32 -0.49
N PRO A 490 -12.67 10.82 0.75
CA PRO A 490 -13.69 11.28 1.69
C PRO A 490 -13.63 12.77 1.94
N LEU A 491 -14.81 13.38 2.11
CA LEU A 491 -14.95 14.83 2.19
C LEU A 491 -15.43 15.25 3.56
N ARG A 492 -14.86 16.34 4.06
CA ARG A 492 -15.22 16.90 5.36
C ARG A 492 -16.56 17.60 5.26
N ILE A 493 -17.41 17.40 6.26
CA ILE A 493 -18.63 18.18 6.44
C ILE A 493 -18.32 19.33 7.39
N THR A 494 -18.29 20.56 6.88
CA THR A 494 -18.24 21.77 7.70
C THR A 494 -19.67 22.15 8.10
N ALA A 495 -20.08 21.77 9.31
CA ALA A 495 -21.47 21.88 9.76
C ALA A 495 -21.92 23.28 10.25
N ASP A 496 -21.17 24.35 9.95
CA ASP A 496 -21.42 25.69 10.52
C ASP A 496 -22.48 26.54 9.78
N MET A 497 -23.31 25.94 8.94
CA MET A 497 -24.32 26.69 8.18
C MET A 497 -25.61 26.85 9.00
N ALA A 498 -25.97 28.11 9.30
CA ALA A 498 -27.26 28.47 9.87
C ALA A 498 -28.40 27.92 9.01
N SER A 499 -29.40 27.28 9.64
CA SER A 499 -30.52 26.70 8.91
C SER A 499 -31.34 27.79 8.23
N PRO A 500 -31.47 27.83 6.89
CA PRO A 500 -32.61 28.49 6.26
C PRO A 500 -33.93 27.91 6.80
N ALA A 501 -35.00 28.70 6.71
CA ALA A 501 -36.33 28.29 7.14
C ALA A 501 -36.76 27.01 6.40
N ASP A 502 -37.30 26.06 7.17
CA ASP A 502 -37.85 24.80 6.66
C ASP A 502 -38.95 25.13 5.65
N THR A 503 -38.73 24.78 4.39
CA THR A 503 -39.78 24.89 3.36
C THR A 503 -40.18 23.47 3.01
N ASP A 504 -41.39 23.08 3.42
CA ASP A 504 -42.02 21.85 2.95
C ASP A 504 -42.05 21.88 1.42
N ARG A 505 -41.24 21.04 0.78
CA ARG A 505 -41.08 21.01 -0.68
C ARG A 505 -41.65 19.73 -1.26
N ASN A 506 -42.62 19.89 -2.14
CA ASN A 506 -43.21 18.82 -2.96
C ASN A 506 -42.27 18.30 -4.09
N SER A 507 -41.12 18.97 -4.31
CA SER A 507 -40.16 18.62 -5.36
C SER A 507 -39.19 17.54 -4.88
N ILE A 508 -38.81 16.62 -5.78
CA ILE A 508 -37.72 15.65 -5.58
C ILE A 508 -36.33 16.31 -5.58
N SER A 509 -36.23 17.54 -6.10
CA SER A 509 -34.95 18.25 -6.20
C SER A 509 -34.60 18.87 -4.86
N GLU A 510 -33.39 18.59 -4.36
CA GLU A 510 -32.86 19.23 -3.17
C GLU A 510 -32.61 20.72 -3.40
N ASP A 511 -32.62 21.49 -2.31
CA ASP A 511 -32.26 22.90 -2.35
C ASP A 511 -30.75 23.09 -2.46
N LEU A 512 -30.22 22.95 -3.66
CA LEU A 512 -28.79 23.13 -3.87
C LEU A 512 -28.34 24.57 -3.58
N ALA A 513 -29.24 25.57 -3.54
CA ALA A 513 -28.87 26.94 -3.18
C ALA A 513 -28.19 27.05 -1.80
N ASN A 514 -28.44 26.09 -0.91
CA ASN A 514 -27.89 26.05 0.45
C ASN A 514 -26.88 24.89 0.64
N ALA A 515 -26.42 24.26 -0.44
CA ALA A 515 -25.44 23.21 -0.33
C ALA A 515 -24.12 23.76 0.24
N VAL A 516 -23.51 23.00 1.14
CA VAL A 516 -22.16 23.29 1.65
C VAL A 516 -21.17 23.22 0.48
N GLN A 517 -20.08 23.98 0.53
CA GLN A 517 -18.98 23.84 -0.41
C GLN A 517 -17.88 22.98 0.20
N PHE A 518 -17.22 22.16 -0.60
CA PHE A 518 -16.04 21.42 -0.14
C PHE A 518 -14.84 22.37 -0.02
N ASP A 519 -14.03 22.14 1.01
CA ASP A 519 -12.78 22.87 1.20
C ASP A 519 -11.84 22.62 0.02
N ALA A 520 -11.16 23.68 -0.44
CA ALA A 520 -10.04 23.58 -1.36
C ALA A 520 -8.71 23.75 -0.60
N GLY A 521 -7.71 22.97 -1.00
CA GLY A 521 -6.36 23.04 -0.47
C GLY A 521 -5.60 24.29 -0.94
N PRO A 522 -4.53 24.67 -0.21
CA PRO A 522 -3.70 25.81 -0.58
C PRO A 522 -2.90 25.55 -1.87
N ILE A 523 -2.52 26.61 -2.56
CA ILE A 523 -1.58 26.55 -3.69
C ILE A 523 -0.26 25.93 -3.21
N GLY A 524 0.19 24.87 -3.87
CA GLY A 524 1.38 24.11 -3.49
C GLY A 524 1.10 22.84 -2.68
N GLY A 525 -0.16 22.59 -2.33
CA GLY A 525 -0.60 21.33 -1.73
C GLY A 525 -0.62 21.33 -0.20
N ALA A 526 -1.53 20.56 0.37
CA ALA A 526 -1.53 20.21 1.78
C ALA A 526 -2.02 18.78 2.01
N VAL A 527 -1.77 18.26 3.21
CA VAL A 527 -2.42 17.03 3.68
C VAL A 527 -3.93 17.29 3.76
N ARG A 528 -4.74 16.41 3.15
CA ARG A 528 -6.19 16.52 3.20
C ARG A 528 -6.68 16.41 4.65
N PRO A 529 -7.53 17.34 5.14
CA PRO A 529 -8.04 17.28 6.52
C PRO A 529 -8.78 15.98 6.85
N SER A 530 -9.44 15.35 5.86
CA SER A 530 -10.13 14.07 6.04
C SER A 530 -9.19 12.89 6.29
N TYR A 531 -7.88 13.05 6.08
CA TYR A 531 -6.90 12.02 6.43
C TYR A 531 -6.75 11.87 7.95
N SER A 532 -6.83 12.98 8.69
CA SER A 532 -6.64 13.04 10.14
C SER A 532 -7.91 13.39 10.93
N ASN A 533 -9.02 13.67 10.24
CA ASN A 533 -10.29 14.00 10.86
C ASN A 533 -11.44 13.19 10.27
N PRO A 534 -12.53 13.00 11.04
CA PRO A 534 -13.75 12.40 10.54
C PRO A 534 -14.26 13.11 9.28
N SER A 535 -14.65 12.29 8.31
CA SER A 535 -15.10 12.71 6.99
C SER A 535 -16.15 11.73 6.49
N VAL A 536 -16.88 12.10 5.44
CA VAL A 536 -17.93 11.26 4.85
C VAL A 536 -17.47 10.74 3.50
N GLY A 537 -17.52 9.42 3.34
CA GLY A 537 -17.31 8.77 2.05
C GLY A 537 -18.63 8.56 1.32
N VAL A 538 -19.70 8.25 2.06
CA VAL A 538 -21.03 7.98 1.51
C VAL A 538 -22.10 8.61 2.37
N GLU A 539 -23.06 9.28 1.76
CA GLU A 539 -24.30 9.75 2.40
C GLU A 539 -25.52 9.04 1.80
N ILE A 540 -26.37 8.49 2.65
CA ILE A 540 -27.72 8.03 2.28
C ILE A 540 -28.72 8.86 3.08
N LYS A 541 -29.45 9.74 2.39
CA LYS A 541 -30.34 10.73 3.00
C LYS A 541 -31.79 10.42 2.69
N PHE A 542 -32.62 10.39 3.74
CA PHE A 542 -34.06 10.18 3.65
C PHE A 542 -34.83 11.43 4.03
N ARG A 543 -35.61 11.97 3.10
CA ARG A 543 -36.40 13.18 3.32
C ARG A 543 -37.88 12.88 3.19
N LYS A 544 -38.68 13.34 4.14
CA LYS A 544 -40.15 13.21 4.06
C LYS A 544 -40.67 14.01 2.87
N ARG A 545 -41.58 13.41 2.10
CA ARG A 545 -42.26 14.06 0.98
C ARG A 545 -43.65 14.47 1.40
N SER A 546 -43.94 15.77 1.31
CA SER A 546 -45.30 16.29 1.36
C SER A 546 -46.03 15.85 0.09
N ILE A 547 -46.93 14.87 0.23
CA ILE A 547 -47.86 14.51 -0.83
C ILE A 547 -49.06 15.45 -0.69
N PRO A 548 -49.45 16.22 -1.72
CA PRO A 548 -50.69 16.97 -1.65
C PRO A 548 -51.86 15.99 -1.41
N PRO A 549 -52.86 16.34 -0.58
CA PRO A 549 -54.03 15.50 -0.39
C PRO A 549 -54.67 15.23 -1.76
N ILE A 550 -54.91 13.95 -2.06
CA ILE A 550 -55.49 13.47 -3.33
C ILE A 550 -56.95 13.90 -3.42
#